data_AF-A0A519MVP4-F1
#
_entry.id   AF-A0A519MVP4-F1
#
_cell.length_a   1.000
_cell.length_b   1.000
_cell.length_c   1.000
_cell.angle_alpha   90.00
_cell.angle_beta   90.00
_cell.angle_gamma   90.00
#
_symmetry.space_group_name_H-M   'P 1'
#
loop_
_entity.id
_entity.type
_entity.pdbx_description
1 polymer ?
#
loop_
_entity_poly.entity_id
_entity_poly.type
_entity_poly.pdbx_seq_one_letter_code
_entity_poly.pdbx_strand_id
1 'polypeptide(L)'
;MEQNTPSLEQKFNKLIIAVSIIIPVVVAILFAVKLKDFGIEVEPLSFLPPIYASINGLTAVVLVWAVMAIRRGKRKLHENLMTFAIGLSVTFLVMYVAYHMTADSTRFGDLNHDGELSVEENIEAGAMRGVYFFILITHILLSIAIIPMVLFTYVRALAERFDRHRKLGKITYPIWLYVAVTGVVVYLMISPYYAN
;
A
#
# COMPACT_ATOMS: atom_id res chain seq x y z
N MET A 1 42.80 11.61 -13.83
CA MET A 1 41.90 11.42 -12.67
C MET A 1 40.60 10.85 -13.22
N GLU A 2 40.35 9.55 -13.02
CA GLU A 2 39.05 8.95 -13.36
C GLU A 2 37.98 9.63 -12.49
N GLN A 3 37.03 10.31 -13.11
CA GLN A 3 35.86 10.81 -12.40
C GLN A 3 35.06 9.59 -11.94
N ASN A 4 35.04 9.34 -10.63
CA ASN A 4 34.18 8.34 -10.00
C ASN A 4 32.71 8.81 -10.09
N THR A 5 32.11 8.71 -11.28
CA THR A 5 30.69 9.01 -11.46
C THR A 5 29.87 7.94 -10.73
N PRO A 6 29.01 8.31 -9.78
CA PRO A 6 28.22 7.34 -9.05
C PRO A 6 27.29 6.57 -10.01
N SER A 7 27.22 5.26 -9.82
CA SER A 7 26.30 4.38 -10.55
C SER A 7 24.84 4.83 -10.37
N LEU A 8 23.96 4.45 -11.32
CA LEU A 8 22.54 4.82 -11.26
C LEU A 8 21.90 4.43 -9.91
N GLU A 9 22.20 3.23 -9.40
CA GLU A 9 21.76 2.80 -8.07
C GLU A 9 22.23 3.77 -6.97
N GLN A 10 23.52 4.12 -6.94
CA GLN A 10 24.06 5.05 -5.94
C GLN A 10 23.39 6.43 -5.98
N LYS A 11 23.02 6.91 -7.18
CA LYS A 11 22.27 8.17 -7.34
C LYS A 11 20.88 8.09 -6.71
N PHE A 12 20.15 7.00 -6.92
CA PHE A 12 18.78 6.84 -6.42
C PHE A 12 18.68 6.33 -4.98
N ASN A 13 19.72 5.69 -4.41
CA ASN A 13 19.67 5.14 -3.05
C ASN A 13 19.19 6.15 -2.01
N LYS A 14 19.71 7.38 -2.04
CA LYS A 14 19.30 8.44 -1.10
C LYS A 14 17.81 8.78 -1.23
N LEU A 15 17.31 8.88 -2.47
CA LEU A 15 15.90 9.14 -2.74
C LEU A 15 15.02 7.98 -2.28
N ILE A 16 15.41 6.74 -2.58
CA ILE A 16 14.67 5.54 -2.15
C ILE A 16 14.56 5.52 -0.63
N ILE A 17 15.67 5.75 0.09
CA ILE A 17 15.67 5.77 1.56
C ILE A 17 14.77 6.90 2.07
N ALA A 18 14.90 8.11 1.52
CA ALA A 18 14.07 9.24 1.93
C ALA A 18 12.58 8.94 1.75
N VAL A 19 12.16 8.48 0.56
CA VAL A 19 10.76 8.13 0.27
C VAL A 19 10.27 6.99 1.17
N SER A 20 11.11 5.98 1.42
CA SER A 20 10.76 4.83 2.27
C SER A 20 10.61 5.19 3.75
N ILE A 21 11.14 6.34 4.19
CA ILE A 21 10.95 6.88 5.54
C ILE A 21 9.78 7.86 5.57
N ILE A 22 9.74 8.80 4.61
CA ILE A 22 8.74 9.86 4.56
C ILE A 22 7.33 9.28 4.43
N ILE A 23 7.11 8.30 3.55
CA ILE A 23 5.75 7.75 3.34
C ILE A 23 5.19 7.14 4.64
N PRO A 24 5.86 6.21 5.33
CA PRO A 24 5.35 5.68 6.61
C PRO A 24 5.16 6.74 7.68
N VAL A 25 6.05 7.74 7.76
CA VAL A 25 5.92 8.85 8.73
C VAL A 25 4.68 9.68 8.43
N VAL A 26 4.47 10.07 7.17
CA VAL A 26 3.27 10.81 6.75
C VAL A 26 2.02 10.00 7.09
N VAL A 27 1.99 8.71 6.73
CA VAL A 27 0.85 7.84 7.04
C VAL A 27 0.60 7.73 8.54
N ALA A 28 1.64 7.63 9.37
CA ALA A 28 1.49 7.60 10.82
C ALA A 28 0.91 8.92 11.38
N ILE A 29 1.30 10.07 10.82
CA ILE A 29 0.76 11.38 11.21
C ILE A 29 -0.73 11.48 10.89
N LEU A 30 -1.20 10.91 9.77
CA LEU A 30 -2.62 10.93 9.39
C LEU A 30 -3.54 10.24 10.40
N PHE A 31 -3.03 9.31 11.21
CA PHE A 31 -3.81 8.70 12.29
C PHE A 31 -3.90 9.58 13.54
N ALA A 32 -3.07 10.62 13.65
CA ALA A 32 -3.02 11.51 14.81
C ALA A 32 -3.64 12.89 14.54
N VAL A 33 -3.59 13.37 13.29
CA VAL A 33 -3.96 14.76 12.94
C VAL A 33 -4.79 14.80 11.65
N LYS A 34 -5.87 15.60 11.66
CA LYS A 34 -6.81 15.79 10.54
C LYS A 34 -6.93 17.25 10.14
N LEU A 35 -7.48 17.53 8.96
CA LEU A 35 -7.70 18.90 8.47
C LEU A 35 -8.62 19.72 9.40
N LYS A 36 -9.64 19.07 9.96
CA LYS A 36 -10.57 19.69 10.91
C LYS A 36 -9.88 20.21 12.18
N ASP A 37 -8.77 19.59 12.61
CA ASP A 37 -8.00 20.00 13.78
C ASP A 37 -7.30 21.36 13.58
N PHE A 38 -7.19 21.80 12.31
CA PHE A 38 -6.67 23.11 11.92
C PHE A 38 -7.76 24.10 11.50
N GLY A 39 -9.03 23.78 11.74
CA GLY A 39 -10.17 24.62 11.33
C GLY A 39 -10.49 24.57 9.84
N ILE A 40 -9.98 23.57 9.11
CA ILE A 40 -10.30 23.34 7.69
C ILE A 40 -11.39 22.27 7.64
N GLU A 41 -12.64 22.70 7.46
CA GLU A 41 -13.79 21.81 7.32
C GLU A 41 -13.89 21.31 5.87
N VAL A 42 -13.75 20.01 5.68
CA VAL A 42 -13.92 19.33 4.39
C VAL A 42 -14.80 18.11 4.64
N GLU A 43 -15.77 17.90 3.75
CA GLU A 43 -16.61 16.70 3.81
C GLU A 43 -15.73 15.44 3.66
N PRO A 44 -15.92 14.41 4.50
CA PRO A 44 -15.15 13.18 4.40
C PRO A 44 -15.26 12.56 3.00
N LEU A 45 -14.12 12.20 2.42
CA LEU A 45 -14.07 11.58 1.09
C LEU A 45 -14.41 10.08 1.15
N SER A 46 -15.55 9.73 1.77
CA SER A 46 -15.97 8.36 2.09
C SER A 46 -16.27 7.47 0.87
N PHE A 47 -16.29 8.03 -0.34
CA PHE A 47 -16.37 7.27 -1.59
C PHE A 47 -15.01 6.70 -2.04
N LEU A 48 -13.89 7.14 -1.46
CA LEU A 48 -12.55 6.69 -1.84
C LEU A 48 -12.18 5.27 -1.39
N PRO A 49 -12.57 4.78 -0.19
CA PRO A 49 -12.28 3.42 0.26
C PRO A 49 -12.55 2.29 -0.75
N PRO A 50 -13.76 2.16 -1.34
CA PRO A 50 -13.99 1.14 -2.35
C PRO A 50 -13.08 1.29 -3.58
N ILE A 51 -12.77 2.52 -3.98
CA ILE A 51 -11.94 2.80 -5.16
C ILE A 51 -10.50 2.39 -4.91
N TYR A 52 -9.87 2.86 -3.83
CA TYR A 52 -8.49 2.51 -3.56
C TYR A 52 -8.33 1.01 -3.23
N ALA A 53 -9.33 0.38 -2.61
CA ALA A 53 -9.34 -1.08 -2.42
C ALA A 53 -9.39 -1.81 -3.77
N SER A 54 -10.23 -1.35 -4.71
CA SER A 54 -10.30 -1.90 -6.06
C SER A 54 -9.00 -1.72 -6.85
N ILE A 55 -8.31 -0.60 -6.67
CA ILE A 55 -6.97 -0.39 -7.25
C ILE A 55 -5.96 -1.41 -6.72
N ASN A 56 -6.01 -1.75 -5.43
CA ASN A 56 -5.18 -2.83 -4.88
C ASN A 56 -5.53 -4.19 -5.51
N GLY A 57 -6.82 -4.49 -5.69
CA GLY A 57 -7.26 -5.69 -6.41
C GLY A 57 -6.75 -5.74 -7.85
N LEU A 58 -6.85 -4.63 -8.59
CA LEU A 58 -6.30 -4.50 -9.94
C LEU A 58 -4.78 -4.68 -9.94
N THR A 59 -4.08 -4.11 -8.96
CA THR A 59 -2.63 -4.26 -8.79
C THR A 59 -2.26 -5.73 -8.62
N ALA A 60 -3.00 -6.50 -7.80
CA ALA A 60 -2.77 -7.93 -7.64
C ALA A 60 -2.87 -8.69 -8.97
N VAL A 61 -3.91 -8.42 -9.78
CA VAL A 61 -4.08 -9.02 -11.12
C VAL A 61 -2.92 -8.66 -12.05
N VAL A 62 -2.54 -7.37 -12.09
CA VAL A 62 -1.42 -6.88 -12.90
C VAL A 62 -0.11 -7.57 -12.51
N LEU A 63 0.17 -7.74 -11.22
CA LEU A 63 1.37 -8.42 -10.74
C LEU A 63 1.44 -9.88 -11.20
N VAL A 64 0.32 -10.60 -11.12
CA VAL A 64 0.24 -11.99 -11.62
C VAL A 64 0.53 -12.03 -13.12
N TRP A 65 -0.10 -11.16 -13.90
CA TRP A 65 0.15 -11.06 -15.35
C TRP A 65 1.59 -10.64 -15.67
N ALA A 66 2.19 -9.76 -14.89
CA ALA A 66 3.57 -9.33 -15.07
C ALA A 66 4.56 -10.49 -14.88
N VAL A 67 4.32 -11.36 -13.88
CA VAL A 67 5.14 -12.56 -13.67
C VAL A 67 4.91 -13.61 -14.75
N MET A 68 3.67 -13.78 -15.23
CA MET A 68 3.39 -14.64 -16.37
C MET A 68 4.10 -14.15 -17.65
N ALA A 69 4.11 -12.84 -17.89
CA ALA A 69 4.77 -12.24 -19.04
C ALA A 69 6.28 -12.50 -19.04
N ILE A 70 6.98 -12.28 -17.91
CA ILE A 70 8.43 -12.50 -17.85
C ILE A 70 8.79 -13.98 -17.94
N ARG A 71 7.97 -14.88 -17.39
CA ARG A 71 8.15 -16.35 -17.55
C ARG A 71 8.03 -16.80 -19.01
N ARG A 72 7.27 -16.08 -19.83
CA ARG A 72 7.13 -16.31 -21.28
C ARG A 72 8.15 -15.52 -22.12
N GLY A 73 9.17 -14.93 -21.49
CA GLY A 73 10.20 -14.13 -22.18
C GLY A 73 9.71 -12.77 -22.69
N LYS A 74 8.47 -12.36 -22.39
CA LYS A 74 7.89 -11.08 -22.84
C LYS A 74 8.36 -9.92 -21.95
N ARG A 75 9.65 -9.58 -22.05
CA ARG A 75 10.31 -8.57 -21.20
C ARG A 75 9.67 -7.19 -21.26
N LYS A 76 9.37 -6.69 -22.47
CA LYS A 76 8.77 -5.34 -22.60
C LYS A 76 7.35 -5.27 -22.00
N LEU A 77 6.57 -6.33 -22.14
CA LEU A 77 5.27 -6.42 -21.50
C LEU A 77 5.39 -6.45 -19.96
N HIS A 78 6.33 -7.23 -19.42
CA HIS A 78 6.62 -7.22 -17.99
C HIS A 78 6.98 -5.82 -17.49
N GLU A 79 7.90 -5.13 -18.16
CA GLU A 79 8.30 -3.76 -17.82
C GLU A 79 7.11 -2.77 -17.80
N ASN A 80 6.26 -2.82 -18.84
CA ASN A 80 5.06 -1.98 -18.92
C ASN A 80 4.09 -2.28 -17.78
N LEU A 81 3.85 -3.57 -17.47
CA LEU A 81 2.95 -3.98 -16.39
C LEU A 81 3.50 -3.60 -15.01
N MET A 82 4.82 -3.72 -14.79
CA MET A 82 5.44 -3.30 -13.53
C MET A 82 5.37 -1.78 -13.35
N THR A 83 5.60 -1.01 -14.42
CA THR A 83 5.48 0.46 -14.38
C THR A 83 4.03 0.88 -14.11
N PHE A 84 3.07 0.20 -14.75
CA PHE A 84 1.65 0.41 -14.49
C PHE A 84 1.27 0.08 -13.04
N ALA A 85 1.75 -1.04 -12.49
CA ALA A 85 1.53 -1.40 -11.08
C ALA A 85 2.09 -0.36 -10.10
N ILE A 86 3.26 0.22 -10.38
CA ILE A 86 3.80 1.34 -9.59
C ILE A 86 2.86 2.55 -9.67
N GLY A 87 2.37 2.88 -10.87
CA GLY A 87 1.38 3.94 -11.06
C GLY A 87 0.11 3.71 -10.24
N LEU A 88 -0.44 2.50 -10.25
CA LEU A 88 -1.58 2.12 -9.42
C LEU A 88 -1.30 2.30 -7.92
N SER A 89 -0.14 1.86 -7.43
CA SER A 89 0.26 2.05 -6.03
C SER A 89 0.38 3.52 -5.62
N VAL A 90 0.87 4.38 -6.53
CA VAL A 90 0.93 5.83 -6.28
C VAL A 90 -0.46 6.44 -6.23
N THR A 91 -1.35 6.09 -7.18
CA THR A 91 -2.74 6.55 -7.18
C THR A 91 -3.48 6.08 -5.92
N PHE A 92 -3.27 4.82 -5.51
CA PHE A 92 -3.76 4.29 -4.23
C PHE A 92 -3.32 5.16 -3.06
N LEU A 93 -2.01 5.46 -2.95
CA LEU A 93 -1.47 6.22 -1.83
C LEU A 93 -2.06 7.64 -1.76
N VAL A 94 -2.22 8.31 -2.91
CA VAL A 94 -2.82 9.65 -2.97
C VAL A 94 -4.27 9.62 -2.46
N MET A 95 -5.08 8.67 -2.91
CA MET A 95 -6.47 8.54 -2.43
C MET A 95 -6.53 8.15 -0.96
N TYR A 96 -5.65 7.25 -0.51
CA TYR A 96 -5.56 6.84 0.88
C TYR A 96 -5.25 8.03 1.80
N VAL A 97 -4.27 8.86 1.41
CA VAL A 97 -3.93 10.10 2.13
C VAL A 97 -5.11 11.06 2.14
N ALA A 98 -5.75 11.30 0.99
CA ALA A 98 -6.89 12.21 0.89
C ALA A 98 -8.07 11.79 1.79
N TYR A 99 -8.40 10.49 1.82
CA TYR A 99 -9.41 9.95 2.71
C TYR A 99 -9.05 10.15 4.19
N HIS A 100 -7.86 9.71 4.62
CA HIS A 100 -7.48 9.78 6.02
C HIS A 100 -7.21 11.19 6.55
N MET A 101 -6.95 12.17 5.67
CA MET A 101 -6.90 13.58 6.05
C MET A 101 -8.27 14.19 6.38
N THR A 102 -9.35 13.59 5.86
CA THR A 102 -10.72 14.14 5.92
C THR A 102 -11.70 13.32 6.75
N ALA A 103 -11.42 12.01 6.95
CA ALA A 103 -12.30 11.09 7.66
C ALA A 103 -11.75 10.65 9.02
N ASP A 104 -12.66 10.36 9.95
CA ASP A 104 -12.31 9.70 11.21
C ASP A 104 -12.01 8.21 11.00
N SER A 105 -11.25 7.62 11.95
CA SER A 105 -10.88 6.21 11.88
C SER A 105 -12.08 5.32 12.23
N THR A 106 -12.44 4.41 11.33
CA THR A 106 -13.46 3.40 11.55
C THR A 106 -13.00 2.34 12.55
N ARG A 107 -13.88 1.93 13.47
CA ARG A 107 -13.62 0.85 14.42
C ARG A 107 -14.24 -0.44 13.91
N PHE A 108 -13.43 -1.50 13.81
CA PHE A 108 -13.95 -2.82 13.48
C PHE A 108 -14.93 -3.27 14.55
N GLY A 109 -16.14 -3.70 14.19
CA GLY A 109 -17.16 -4.15 15.14
C GLY A 109 -18.12 -3.07 15.63
N ASP A 110 -17.89 -1.79 15.30
CA ASP A 110 -18.78 -0.68 15.64
C ASP A 110 -19.98 -0.70 14.69
N LEU A 111 -21.07 -1.34 15.14
CA LEU A 111 -22.27 -1.64 14.37
C LEU A 111 -23.28 -0.49 14.43
N ASN A 112 -23.26 0.31 15.49
CA ASN A 112 -24.16 1.45 15.65
C ASN A 112 -23.56 2.76 15.11
N HIS A 113 -22.28 2.76 14.72
CA HIS A 113 -21.54 3.87 14.13
C HIS A 113 -21.39 5.08 15.07
N ASP A 114 -21.41 4.86 16.38
CA ASP A 114 -21.23 5.94 17.37
C ASP A 114 -19.74 6.25 17.65
N GLY A 115 -18.82 5.48 17.07
CA GLY A 115 -17.38 5.65 17.24
C GLY A 115 -16.86 5.04 18.54
N GLU A 116 -17.70 4.37 19.31
CA GLU A 116 -17.35 3.59 20.50
C GLU A 116 -17.50 2.09 20.23
N LEU A 117 -17.18 1.25 21.21
CA LEU A 117 -17.36 -0.20 21.09
C LEU A 117 -17.97 -0.69 22.39
N SER A 118 -19.26 -1.00 22.34
CA SER A 118 -20.01 -1.57 23.46
C SER A 118 -19.50 -2.97 23.83
N VAL A 119 -19.91 -3.47 24.99
CA VAL A 119 -19.57 -4.84 25.42
C VAL A 119 -20.20 -5.85 24.46
N GLU A 120 -21.43 -5.56 24.02
CA GLU A 120 -22.22 -6.36 23.10
C GLU A 120 -21.55 -6.46 21.72
N GLU A 121 -21.14 -5.34 21.15
CA GLU A 121 -20.42 -5.28 19.85
C GLU A 121 -19.07 -6.00 19.89
N ASN A 122 -18.33 -5.89 21.01
CA ASN A 122 -17.10 -6.64 21.17
C ASN A 122 -17.33 -8.15 21.23
N ILE A 123 -18.41 -8.59 21.89
CA ILE A 123 -18.80 -10.01 21.94
C ILE A 123 -19.21 -10.49 20.55
N GLU A 124 -20.00 -9.70 19.83
CA GLU A 124 -20.49 -10.04 18.49
C GLU A 124 -19.34 -10.14 17.46
N ALA A 125 -18.42 -9.15 17.46
CA ALA A 125 -17.24 -9.18 16.59
C ALA A 125 -16.33 -10.39 16.88
N GLY A 126 -16.25 -10.81 18.14
CA GLY A 126 -15.67 -12.07 18.60
C GLY A 126 -14.32 -12.41 17.95
N ALA A 127 -14.18 -13.65 17.47
CA ALA A 127 -12.95 -14.13 16.84
C ALA A 127 -12.59 -13.40 15.54
N MET A 128 -13.57 -12.86 14.81
CA MET A 128 -13.35 -12.15 13.55
C MET A 128 -12.56 -10.86 13.75
N ARG A 129 -12.69 -10.22 14.92
CA ARG A 129 -11.85 -9.08 15.32
C ARG A 129 -10.37 -9.46 15.37
N GLY A 130 -10.04 -10.63 15.93
CA GLY A 130 -8.67 -11.14 15.98
C GLY A 130 -8.10 -11.41 14.58
N VAL A 131 -8.90 -12.04 13.70
CA VAL A 131 -8.53 -12.28 12.30
C VAL A 131 -8.27 -10.96 11.56
N TYR A 132 -9.16 -9.98 11.75
CA TYR A 132 -9.02 -8.64 11.17
C TYR A 132 -7.70 -7.99 11.57
N PHE A 133 -7.40 -7.92 12.87
CA PHE A 133 -6.17 -7.28 13.33
C PHE A 133 -4.92 -8.04 12.92
N PHE A 134 -4.95 -9.37 12.87
CA PHE A 134 -3.83 -10.14 12.34
C PHE A 134 -3.53 -9.77 10.88
N ILE A 135 -4.54 -9.75 10.02
CA ILE A 135 -4.39 -9.38 8.60
C ILE A 135 -4.00 -7.90 8.48
N LEU A 136 -4.61 -7.00 9.24
CA LEU A 136 -4.33 -5.57 9.20
C LEU A 136 -2.88 -5.27 9.61
N ILE A 137 -2.43 -5.82 10.74
CA ILE A 137 -1.07 -5.58 11.25
C ILE A 137 -0.03 -6.12 10.25
N THR A 138 -0.22 -7.34 9.78
CA THR A 138 0.69 -7.95 8.79
C THR A 138 0.68 -7.18 7.47
N HIS A 139 -0.49 -6.72 7.01
CA HIS A 139 -0.62 -5.84 5.85
C HIS A 139 0.16 -4.54 6.01
N ILE A 140 0.02 -3.83 7.14
CA ILE A 140 0.71 -2.56 7.40
C ILE A 140 2.22 -2.76 7.43
N LEU A 141 2.72 -3.75 8.20
CA LEU A 141 4.15 -4.01 8.32
C LEU A 141 4.79 -4.37 6.97
N LEU A 142 4.11 -5.20 6.19
CA LEU A 142 4.59 -5.58 4.85
C LEU A 142 4.45 -4.42 3.85
N SER A 143 3.47 -3.54 4.01
CA SER A 143 3.34 -2.32 3.19
C SER A 143 4.48 -1.33 3.41
N ILE A 144 4.98 -1.22 4.64
CA ILE A 144 6.18 -0.41 4.93
C ILE A 144 7.41 -1.06 4.28
N ALA A 145 7.57 -2.38 4.44
CA ALA A 145 8.71 -3.11 3.90
C ALA A 145 8.75 -3.12 2.37
N ILE A 146 7.58 -3.15 1.70
CA ILE A 146 7.52 -3.31 0.24
C ILE A 146 7.96 -2.05 -0.53
N ILE A 147 7.80 -0.85 0.05
CA ILE A 147 8.18 0.42 -0.59
C ILE A 147 9.66 0.42 -1.03
N PRO A 148 10.66 0.26 -0.14
CA PRO A 148 12.05 0.23 -0.56
C PRO A 148 12.34 -0.95 -1.49
N MET A 149 11.72 -2.11 -1.27
CA MET A 149 11.94 -3.31 -2.08
C MET A 149 11.52 -3.10 -3.55
N VAL A 150 10.35 -2.51 -3.78
CA VAL A 150 9.86 -2.20 -5.13
C VAL A 150 10.76 -1.18 -5.80
N LEU A 151 11.10 -0.09 -5.09
CA LEU A 151 11.94 0.97 -5.63
C LEU A 151 13.36 0.48 -5.98
N PHE A 152 14.00 -0.31 -5.11
CA PHE A 152 15.30 -0.92 -5.43
C PHE A 152 15.20 -1.91 -6.58
N THR A 153 14.14 -2.72 -6.64
CA THR A 153 13.93 -3.67 -7.73
C THR A 153 13.74 -2.95 -9.07
N TYR A 154 13.02 -1.81 -9.06
CA TYR A 154 12.80 -0.99 -10.24
C TYR A 154 14.08 -0.29 -10.72
N VAL A 155 14.82 0.37 -9.82
CA VAL A 155 16.09 1.03 -10.18
C VAL A 155 17.12 0.03 -10.70
N ARG A 156 17.14 -1.21 -10.18
CA ARG A 156 18.00 -2.27 -10.72
C ARG A 156 17.62 -2.68 -12.15
N ALA A 157 16.34 -2.62 -12.51
CA ALA A 157 15.93 -2.84 -13.89
C ALA A 157 16.39 -1.69 -14.80
N LEU A 158 16.29 -0.43 -14.34
CA LEU A 158 16.80 0.74 -15.08
C LEU A 158 18.32 0.73 -15.24
N ALA A 159 19.05 0.22 -14.23
CA ALA A 159 20.50 0.07 -14.26
C ALA A 159 20.97 -1.19 -15.02
N GLU A 160 20.05 -1.90 -15.68
CA GLU A 160 20.28 -3.15 -16.41
C GLU A 160 20.95 -4.28 -15.58
N ARG A 161 20.81 -4.23 -14.26
CA ARG A 161 21.35 -5.24 -13.33
C ARG A 161 20.33 -6.35 -13.08
N PHE A 162 20.03 -7.11 -14.14
CA PHE A 162 18.95 -8.11 -14.13
C PHE A 162 19.19 -9.28 -13.18
N ASP A 163 20.45 -9.63 -12.91
CA ASP A 163 20.86 -10.59 -11.89
C ASP A 163 20.36 -10.19 -10.49
N ARG A 164 20.62 -8.94 -10.10
CA ARG A 164 20.23 -8.37 -8.80
C ARG A 164 18.75 -8.05 -8.74
N HIS A 165 18.18 -7.57 -9.85
CA HIS A 165 16.74 -7.38 -10.00
C HIS A 165 16.00 -8.69 -9.76
N ARG A 166 16.40 -9.79 -10.42
CA ARG A 166 15.74 -11.09 -10.28
C ARG A 166 15.87 -11.64 -8.86
N LYS A 167 17.03 -11.49 -8.21
CA LYS A 167 17.24 -11.94 -6.83
C LYS A 167 16.28 -11.26 -5.86
N LEU A 168 16.17 -9.93 -5.93
CA LEU A 168 15.26 -9.17 -5.06
C LEU A 168 13.79 -9.32 -5.49
N GLY A 169 13.53 -9.38 -6.78
CA GLY A 169 12.19 -9.55 -7.36
C GLY A 169 11.49 -10.83 -6.92
N LYS A 170 12.22 -11.93 -6.71
CA LYS A 170 11.67 -13.18 -6.15
C LYS A 170 11.12 -13.03 -4.73
N ILE A 171 11.60 -12.07 -3.96
CA ILE A 171 11.13 -11.76 -2.59
C ILE A 171 10.10 -10.63 -2.64
N THR A 172 10.34 -9.61 -3.47
CA THR A 172 9.45 -8.45 -3.64
C THR A 172 8.09 -8.88 -4.17
N TYR A 173 8.04 -9.75 -5.17
CA TYR A 173 6.79 -10.19 -5.80
C TYR A 173 5.78 -10.79 -4.80
N PRO A 174 6.09 -11.84 -4.01
CA PRO A 174 5.11 -12.42 -3.10
C PRO A 174 4.66 -11.46 -2.01
N ILE A 175 5.54 -10.59 -1.51
CA ILE A 175 5.18 -9.57 -0.51
C ILE A 175 4.25 -8.52 -1.13
N TRP A 176 4.55 -8.03 -2.33
CA TRP A 176 3.70 -7.06 -3.01
C TRP A 176 2.34 -7.65 -3.35
N LEU A 177 2.30 -8.89 -3.84
CA LEU A 177 1.04 -9.58 -4.11
C LEU A 177 0.23 -9.78 -2.82
N TYR A 178 0.87 -10.16 -1.71
CA TYR A 178 0.23 -10.27 -0.41
C TYR A 178 -0.41 -8.95 0.01
N VAL A 179 0.35 -7.84 -0.03
CA VAL A 179 -0.13 -6.51 0.33
C VAL A 179 -1.32 -6.10 -0.56
N ALA A 180 -1.21 -6.27 -1.88
CA ALA A 180 -2.27 -5.92 -2.82
C ALA A 180 -3.56 -6.72 -2.55
N VAL A 181 -3.46 -8.03 -2.30
CA VAL A 181 -4.63 -8.88 -2.00
C VAL A 181 -5.21 -8.54 -0.63
N THR A 182 -4.37 -8.45 0.41
CA THR A 182 -4.83 -8.17 1.77
C THR A 182 -5.41 -6.77 1.91
N GLY A 183 -5.01 -5.80 1.10
CA GLY A 183 -5.64 -4.48 1.06
C GLY A 183 -7.13 -4.55 0.68
N VAL A 184 -7.48 -5.43 -0.26
CA VAL A 184 -8.89 -5.71 -0.61
C VAL A 184 -9.59 -6.40 0.56
N VAL A 185 -8.96 -7.41 1.16
CA VAL A 185 -9.56 -8.18 2.27
C VAL A 185 -9.82 -7.28 3.47
N VAL A 186 -8.85 -6.45 3.88
CA VAL A 186 -9.01 -5.48 4.96
C VAL A 186 -10.18 -4.55 4.70
N TYR A 187 -10.30 -4.04 3.46
CA TYR A 187 -11.44 -3.21 3.08
C TYR A 187 -12.78 -3.96 3.20
N LEU A 188 -12.89 -5.16 2.64
CA LEU A 188 -14.13 -5.95 2.72
C LEU A 188 -14.51 -6.30 4.16
N MET A 189 -13.52 -6.50 5.03
CA MET A 189 -13.74 -6.79 6.44
C MET A 189 -14.20 -5.55 7.22
N ILE A 190 -13.63 -4.37 6.93
CA ILE A 190 -13.99 -3.13 7.64
C ILE A 190 -15.22 -2.44 7.05
N SER A 191 -15.58 -2.73 5.79
CA SER A 191 -16.62 -1.99 5.06
C SER A 191 -18.00 -1.96 5.71
N PRO A 192 -18.48 -3.02 6.41
CA PRO A 192 -19.76 -2.96 7.10
C PRO A 192 -19.83 -1.92 8.20
N TYR A 193 -18.68 -1.45 8.71
CA TYR A 193 -18.59 -0.53 9.85
C TYR A 193 -18.38 0.93 9.42
N TYR A 194 -18.33 1.24 8.11
CA TYR A 194 -18.34 2.63 7.66
C TYR A 194 -19.71 3.26 7.95
N ALA A 195 -19.70 4.37 8.68
CA ALA A 195 -20.87 5.24 8.78
C ALA A 195 -21.16 5.83 7.39
N ASN A 196 -22.32 5.51 6.82
CA ASN A 196 -22.79 6.11 5.56
C ASN A 196 -23.51 7.43 5.82
#